data_AF-A0A940VDC1-F1
#
_entry.id   AF-A0A940VDC1-F1
#
_cell.length_a   1.000
_cell.length_b   1.000
_cell.length_c   1.000
_cell.angle_alpha   90.00
_cell.angle_beta   90.00
_cell.angle_gamma   90.00
#
_symmetry.space_group_name_H-M   'P 1'
#
loop_
_entity.id
_entity.type
_entity.pdbx_description
1 polymer ?
#
loop_
_entity_poly.entity_id
_entity_poly.type
_entity_poly.pdbx_seq_one_letter_code
_entity_poly.pdbx_strand_id
1 'polypeptide(L)' 'MECEAAFDLLIRRYGERLTPEMVDGLRGSVEAVVKTVAAVRSVKLANGDAPLLGFAPVRKES' A
#
# COMPACT_ATOMS: atom_id res chain seq x y z
N MET A 1 -10.71 12.29 -2.12
CA MET A 1 -9.30 12.31 -1.60
C MET A 1 -8.64 10.93 -1.76
N GLU A 2 -7.31 10.79 -1.72
CA GLU A 2 -6.61 9.47 -1.88
C GLU A 2 -7.14 8.40 -0.90
N CYS A 3 -7.46 8.79 0.34
CA CYS A 3 -8.10 7.91 1.33
C CYS A 3 -9.47 7.38 0.90
N GLU A 4 -10.33 8.21 0.29
CA GLU A 4 -11.67 7.80 -0.12
C GLU A 4 -11.61 6.83 -1.29
N ALA A 5 -10.78 7.11 -2.29
CA ALA A 5 -10.59 6.22 -3.42
C ALA A 5 -10.04 4.84 -2.99
N ALA A 6 -9.09 4.82 -2.04
CA ALA A 6 -8.57 3.58 -1.47
C ALA A 6 -9.61 2.82 -0.66
N PHE A 7 -10.41 3.53 0.15
CA PHE A 7 -11.49 2.95 0.93
C PHE A 7 -12.58 2.34 0.02
N ASP A 8 -13.04 3.09 -0.99
CA ASP A 8 -14.07 2.63 -1.94
C ASP A 8 -13.62 1.39 -2.72
N LEU A 9 -12.33 1.31 -3.07
CA LEU A 9 -11.76 0.12 -3.70
C LEU A 9 -11.85 -1.10 -2.78
N LEU A 10 -11.55 -0.94 -1.49
CA LEU A 10 -11.61 -2.02 -0.51
C LEU A 10 -13.04 -2.45 -0.22
N ILE A 11 -13.98 -1.50 -0.10
CA ILE A 11 -15.40 -1.80 0.05
C ILE A 11 -15.94 -2.53 -1.17
N ARG A 12 -15.61 -2.07 -2.38
CA ARG A 12 -16.04 -2.76 -3.61
C ARG A 12 -15.50 -4.19 -3.72
N ARG A 13 -14.30 -4.45 -3.20
CA ARG A 13 -13.64 -5.76 -3.32
C ARG A 13 -13.94 -6.72 -2.18
N TYR A 14 -14.17 -6.22 -0.97
CA TYR A 14 -14.27 -7.02 0.23
C TYR A 14 -15.49 -6.71 1.10
N GLY A 15 -16.33 -5.74 0.72
CA GLY A 15 -17.45 -5.25 1.54
C GLY A 15 -18.41 -6.32 2.00
N GLU A 16 -18.69 -7.34 1.17
CA GLU A 16 -19.55 -8.47 1.54
C GLU A 16 -18.99 -9.34 2.69
N ARG A 17 -17.70 -9.20 3.01
CA ARG A 17 -16.99 -9.97 4.04
C ARG A 17 -16.72 -9.16 5.31
N LEU A 18 -17.16 -7.90 5.37
CA LEU A 18 -16.88 -6.99 6.48
C LEU A 18 -18.13 -6.78 7.31
N THR A 19 -17.99 -6.83 8.62
CA THR A 19 -19.05 -6.33 9.53
C THR A 19 -19.02 -4.81 9.57
N PRO A 20 -20.10 -4.14 10.01
CA PRO A 20 -20.14 -2.69 10.14
C PRO A 20 -18.99 -2.12 11.00
N GLU A 21 -18.65 -2.79 12.11
CA GLU A 21 -17.56 -2.37 13.00
C GLU A 21 -16.19 -2.48 12.30
N MET A 22 -16.01 -3.50 11.45
CA MET A 22 -14.80 -3.65 10.64
C MET A 22 -14.71 -2.57 9.57
N VAL A 23 -15.83 -2.11 9.01
CA VAL A 23 -15.87 -1.02 8.01
C VAL A 23 -15.42 0.31 8.64
N ASP A 24 -15.86 0.60 9.85
CA ASP A 24 -15.43 1.81 10.57
C ASP A 24 -13.94 1.75 10.92
N GLY A 25 -13.46 0.61 11.42
CA GLY A 25 -12.02 0.39 11.67
C GLY A 25 -11.17 0.44 10.39
N LEU A 26 -11.72 0.00 9.26
CA LEU A 26 -11.06 0.02 7.96
C LEU A 26 -10.81 1.45 7.49
N ARG A 27 -11.76 2.36 7.69
CA ARG A 27 -11.59 3.77 7.30
C ARG A 27 -10.40 4.41 8.00
N GLY A 28 -10.30 4.23 9.33
CA GLY A 28 -9.17 4.74 10.12
C GLY A 28 -7.83 4.11 9.71
N SER A 29 -7.84 2.81 9.42
CA SER A 29 -6.64 2.09 8.94
C SER A 29 -6.15 2.61 7.60
N VAL A 30 -7.06 2.84 6.63
CA VAL A 30 -6.74 3.39 5.31
C VAL A 30 -6.13 4.79 5.46
N GLU A 31 -6.71 5.64 6.30
CA GLU A 31 -6.18 6.98 6.53
C GLU A 31 -4.76 6.96 7.11
N ALA A 32 -4.51 6.08 8.09
CA ALA A 32 -3.18 5.92 8.68
C ALA A 32 -2.14 5.46 7.64
N VAL A 33 -2.50 4.52 6.76
CA VAL A 33 -1.62 4.02 5.68
C VAL A 33 -1.33 5.13 4.67
N VAL A 34 -2.34 5.86 4.21
CA VAL A 34 -2.14 6.96 3.23
C VAL A 34 -1.22 8.05 3.82
N LYS A 35 -1.44 8.44 5.07
CA LYS A 35 -0.54 9.38 5.78
C LYS A 35 0.88 8.87 5.86
N THR A 36 1.05 7.59 6.18
CA THR A 36 2.38 6.95 6.27
C THR A 36 3.08 6.92 4.91
N VAL A 37 2.36 6.55 3.85
CA VAL A 37 2.89 6.54 2.48
C VAL A 37 3.29 7.94 2.04
N ALA A 38 2.48 8.97 2.33
CA ALA A 38 2.84 10.36 2.05
C ALA A 38 4.11 10.79 2.79
N ALA A 39 4.24 10.43 4.08
CA ALA A 39 5.43 10.70 4.86
C ALA A 39 6.67 10.01 4.29
N VAL A 40 6.58 8.72 3.92
CA VAL A 40 7.67 7.97 3.31
C VAL A 40 8.08 8.57 1.96
N ARG A 41 7.11 8.96 1.12
CA ARG A 41 7.37 9.63 -0.17
C ARG A 41 8.07 10.97 -0.02
N SER A 42 7.91 11.65 1.11
CA SER A 42 8.59 12.93 1.37
C SER A 42 10.09 12.80 1.66
N VAL A 43 10.55 11.58 1.98
CA VAL A 43 11.96 11.32 2.27
C VAL A 43 12.76 11.34 0.97
N LYS A 44 13.68 12.32 0.83
CA LYS A 44 14.63 12.34 -0.28
C LYS A 44 15.65 11.23 -0.12
N LEU A 45 15.59 10.24 -0.99
CA LEU A 45 16.57 9.17 -1.09
C LEU A 45 17.70 9.61 -2.02
N ALA A 46 18.95 9.58 -1.55
CA ALA A 46 20.12 9.89 -2.38
C ALA A 46 20.30 8.90 -3.55
N ASN A 47 19.70 7.72 -3.44
CA ASN A 47 19.65 6.65 -4.43
C ASN A 47 18.27 6.50 -5.07
N GLY A 48 17.40 7.52 -5.03
CA GLY A 48 16.04 7.45 -5.58
C GLY A 48 15.99 7.07 -7.07
N ASP A 49 17.01 7.45 -7.83
CA ASP A 49 17.16 7.13 -9.26
C ASP A 49 18.00 5.87 -9.52
N ALA A 50 18.48 5.20 -8.47
CA ALA A 50 19.23 3.96 -8.64
C ALA A 50 18.29 2.89 -9.22
N PRO A 51 18.74 2.10 -10.22
CA PRO A 51 17.94 1.05 -10.77
C PRO A 51 17.57 0.04 -9.67
N LEU A 52 16.29 -0.37 -9.64
CA LEU A 52 15.85 -1.44 -8.77
C LEU A 52 16.73 -2.67 -9.05
N LEU A 53 17.36 -3.20 -8.01
CA LEU A 53 18.13 -4.44 -8.10
C LEU A 53 17.15 -5.56 -8.46
N GLY A 54 17.15 -5.94 -9.73
CA GLY A 54 16.37 -7.06 -10.22
C GLY A 54 16.81 -8.34 -9.55
N PHE A 55 15.86 -9.17 -9.12
CA PHE A 55 16.17 -10.50 -8.62
C PHE A 55 16.75 -11.36 -9.75
N ALA A 56 18.01 -11.79 -9.62
CA ALA A 56 18.64 -12.73 -10.53
C ALA A 56 18.62 -14.14 -9.92
N PRO A 57 17.77 -15.07 -10.38
CA PRO A 57 17.76 -16.43 -9.87
C PRO A 57 19.08 -17.13 -10.22
N VAL A 58 19.77 -17.66 -9.21
CA VAL A 58 20.96 -18.49 -9.42
C VAL A 58 20.51 -19.81 -10.06
N ARG A 59 20.83 -20.01 -11.35
CA ARG A 59 20.73 -21.34 -11.97
C ARG A 59 22.05 -22.07 -11.73
N LYS A 60 21.98 -23.26 -11.16
CA LYS A 60 23.12 -24.17 -11.05
C LYS A 60 23.40 -24.72 -12.44
N GLU A 61 24.53 -24.37 -13.04
CA GLU A 61 24.98 -25.01 -14.29
C GLU A 61 25.13 -26.51 -14.02
N SER A 62 24.50 -27.31 -14.87
CA SER A 62 24.52 -28.78 -14.81
C SER A 62 25.71 -29.34 -15.57
#